data_AF-A0A4Q6GJ32-F1
#
_entry.id   AF-A0A4Q6GJ32-F1
#
_cell.length_a   1.000
_cell.length_b   1.000
_cell.length_c   1.000
_cell.angle_alpha   90.00
_cell.angle_beta   90.00
_cell.angle_gamma   90.00
#
_symmetry.space_group_name_H-M   'P 1'
#
loop_
_entity.id
_entity.type
_entity.pdbx_description
1 polymer ?
#
loop_
_entity_poly.entity_id
_entity_poly.type
_entity_poly.pdbx_seq_one_letter_code
_entity_poly.pdbx_strand_id
1 'polypeptide(L)'
;MPVHPSSTRRGLLLGGLGAGLAGMLPAGVGELPAGQGDPRKVGSNGNAEVPSTLVSLADYGGRPGVAPAILAGAFHQGFAALAAAGGGTLFVPGGLYDFGTLVDDAAVLCRDARDIAISAYGATFVGRTPARSIPNLFYFFNFYNVTVAGASFIDRGFTPWFNWQGMYCVGLQADAPSSRFRMVDCSAQRVVGLLSTHNNATTRRFLEDVSVQGEVRDTYYGVSASCIQRGVDVDLTCHNVRRAFIAYALQDARIAVRLATTLDWPGSNGLVALVSGGAHLGNVENVRVSVDVTGASIHGSYVHFYHQGPERLGVMRDIDATVNAVHLRGANSLFSFDHETDGVRRRTSRTWDRIALHGKIVGPFTGKVVSNASVSDAPGTVYLDRNLAALADRDGLAPNFRVRPP
;
A
#
# COMPACT_ATOMS: atom_id res chain seq x y z
N MET A 1 -2.14 33.89 -40.02
CA MET A 1 -1.29 33.81 -38.81
C MET A 1 -2.18 34.06 -37.59
N PRO A 2 -2.33 33.07 -36.70
CA PRO A 2 -3.17 33.15 -35.51
C PRO A 2 -2.33 33.52 -34.27
N VAL A 3 -2.96 34.15 -33.27
CA VAL A 3 -2.48 34.14 -31.88
C VAL A 3 -3.67 33.90 -30.95
N HIS A 4 -3.47 32.93 -30.06
CA HIS A 4 -4.40 32.28 -29.14
C HIS A 4 -5.02 33.19 -28.06
N PRO A 5 -6.21 32.82 -27.52
CA PRO A 5 -6.58 33.13 -26.16
C PRO A 5 -6.05 32.07 -25.17
N SER A 6 -5.69 32.56 -23.99
CA SER A 6 -5.14 31.85 -22.85
C SER A 6 -6.15 30.94 -22.15
N SER A 7 -5.71 29.74 -21.76
CA SER A 7 -6.32 29.00 -20.66
C SER A 7 -5.22 28.37 -19.81
N THR A 8 -5.04 28.91 -18.60
CA THR A 8 -4.06 28.45 -17.62
C THR A 8 -4.75 27.44 -16.72
N ARG A 9 -4.62 26.14 -17.00
CA ARG A 9 -4.92 25.08 -16.03
C ARG A 9 -3.68 24.84 -15.17
N ARG A 10 -3.75 25.26 -13.91
CA ARG A 10 -2.78 24.91 -12.86
C ARG A 10 -2.91 23.42 -12.53
N GLY A 11 -1.96 22.62 -13.01
CA GLY A 11 -1.70 21.28 -12.47
C GLY A 11 -0.84 21.39 -11.22
N LEU A 12 -1.37 20.98 -10.07
CA LEU A 12 -0.64 20.85 -8.82
C LEU A 12 0.27 19.62 -8.93
N LEU A 13 1.55 19.83 -9.26
CA LEU A 13 2.58 18.80 -9.21
C LEU A 13 2.97 18.55 -7.74
N LEU A 14 2.56 17.41 -7.19
CA LEU A 14 3.18 16.82 -6.00
C LEU A 14 4.55 16.24 -6.41
N GLY A 15 5.52 17.14 -6.54
CA GLY A 15 6.93 16.79 -6.65
C GLY A 15 7.55 16.74 -5.26
N GLY A 16 8.23 15.64 -4.94
CA GLY A 16 9.05 15.56 -3.73
C GLY A 16 9.47 14.14 -3.40
N LEU A 17 10.47 13.61 -4.11
CA LEU A 17 11.30 12.50 -3.65
C LEU A 17 12.67 12.58 -4.33
N GLY A 18 13.68 13.04 -3.60
CA GLY A 18 15.08 12.90 -3.96
C GLY A 18 15.80 12.09 -2.89
N ALA A 19 16.33 10.92 -3.24
CA ALA A 19 17.37 10.25 -2.46
C ALA A 19 18.15 9.24 -3.33
N GLY A 20 19.42 9.58 -3.59
CA GLY A 20 20.59 8.69 -3.58
C GLY A 20 20.70 7.52 -4.58
N LEU A 21 21.59 7.68 -5.56
CA LEU A 21 22.16 6.59 -6.39
C LEU A 21 23.06 5.63 -5.57
N ALA A 22 23.03 4.33 -5.89
CA ALA A 22 24.13 3.57 -6.53
C ALA A 22 23.97 2.04 -6.36
N GLY A 23 24.34 1.29 -7.41
CA GLY A 23 24.68 -0.14 -7.33
C GLY A 23 24.09 -1.00 -8.46
N MET A 24 24.79 -1.09 -9.61
CA MET A 24 24.52 -2.08 -10.66
C MET A 24 25.20 -3.42 -10.34
N LEU A 25 24.51 -4.54 -10.68
CA LEU A 25 24.97 -5.86 -11.18
C LEU A 25 23.99 -6.98 -10.73
N PRO A 26 24.07 -8.21 -11.28
CA PRO A 26 23.58 -8.66 -12.59
C PRO A 26 22.18 -9.32 -12.53
N ALA A 27 21.52 -9.34 -13.67
CA ALA A 27 20.24 -10.01 -13.88
C ALA A 27 20.38 -11.54 -13.77
N GLY A 28 19.82 -12.12 -12.71
CA GLY A 28 19.60 -13.55 -12.57
C GLY A 28 18.20 -13.77 -12.00
N VAL A 29 17.19 -13.75 -12.86
CA VAL A 29 15.81 -14.05 -12.47
C VAL A 29 15.69 -15.57 -12.40
N GLY A 30 15.83 -16.13 -11.20
CA GLY A 30 15.36 -17.49 -10.94
C GLY A 30 13.85 -17.54 -11.12
N GLU A 31 13.36 -18.47 -11.93
CA GLU A 31 11.93 -18.79 -11.99
C GLU A 31 11.45 -19.19 -10.59
N LEU A 32 10.49 -18.44 -10.06
CA LEU A 32 9.78 -18.76 -8.83
C LEU A 32 8.30 -18.99 -9.16
N PRO A 33 7.65 -19.96 -8.50
CA PRO A 33 6.33 -20.43 -8.86
C PRO A 33 5.30 -19.31 -8.69
N ALA A 34 4.46 -19.13 -9.72
CA ALA A 34 3.29 -18.29 -9.65
C ALA A 34 2.43 -18.70 -8.45
N GLY A 35 1.98 -17.74 -7.64
CA GLY A 35 0.94 -17.96 -6.65
C GLY A 35 -0.33 -18.41 -7.37
N GLN A 36 -0.51 -19.73 -7.49
CA GLN A 36 -1.76 -20.32 -7.93
C GLN A 36 -2.74 -20.18 -6.77
N GLY A 37 -3.82 -19.41 -6.97
CA GLY A 37 -4.89 -19.29 -5.98
C GLY A 37 -5.40 -20.68 -5.56
N ASP A 38 -5.87 -20.80 -4.31
CA ASP A 38 -6.34 -22.08 -3.76
C ASP A 38 -7.48 -22.64 -4.64
N PRO A 39 -7.28 -23.76 -5.36
CA PRO A 39 -8.30 -24.29 -6.26
C PRO A 39 -9.58 -24.72 -5.51
N ARG A 40 -9.53 -24.87 -4.18
CA ARG A 40 -10.70 -25.15 -3.34
C ARG A 40 -11.63 -23.95 -3.17
N LYS A 41 -11.18 -22.74 -3.49
CA LYS A 41 -11.96 -21.49 -3.35
C LYS A 41 -12.57 -21.00 -4.67
N VAL A 42 -12.44 -21.75 -5.77
CA VAL A 42 -13.03 -21.37 -7.06
C VAL A 42 -14.54 -21.13 -6.92
N GLY A 43 -14.99 -19.93 -7.32
CA GLY A 43 -16.39 -19.50 -7.18
C GLY A 43 -16.77 -18.87 -5.84
N SER A 44 -15.87 -18.84 -4.85
CA SER A 44 -16.06 -18.05 -3.62
C SER A 44 -16.07 -16.56 -3.94
N ASN A 45 -16.85 -15.77 -3.21
CA ASN A 45 -16.86 -14.30 -3.31
C ASN A 45 -16.07 -13.63 -2.17
N GLY A 46 -15.27 -14.40 -1.40
CA GLY A 46 -14.52 -13.88 -0.25
C GLY A 46 -15.39 -13.51 0.95
N ASN A 47 -16.57 -14.12 1.09
CA ASN A 47 -17.61 -13.78 2.07
C ASN A 47 -18.08 -12.33 1.90
N ALA A 48 -18.30 -11.91 0.65
CA ALA A 48 -18.91 -10.61 0.36
C ALA A 48 -20.41 -10.66 0.61
N GLU A 49 -20.93 -9.65 1.31
CA GLU A 49 -22.36 -9.45 1.53
C GLU A 49 -22.95 -8.68 0.35
N VAL A 50 -23.25 -9.40 -0.73
CA VAL A 50 -23.81 -8.84 -1.97
C VAL A 50 -25.07 -9.62 -2.39
N PRO A 51 -25.94 -9.06 -3.25
CA PRO A 51 -27.06 -9.81 -3.80
C PRO A 51 -26.65 -11.16 -4.42
N SER A 52 -27.57 -12.13 -4.43
CA SER A 52 -27.28 -13.48 -4.93
C SER A 52 -27.14 -13.58 -6.46
N THR A 53 -27.35 -12.47 -7.19
CA THR A 53 -27.15 -12.39 -8.64
C THR A 53 -25.74 -12.82 -9.00
N LEU A 54 -25.62 -13.71 -9.98
CA LEU A 54 -24.35 -14.20 -10.50
C LEU A 54 -24.27 -13.88 -11.98
N VAL A 55 -23.20 -13.23 -12.39
CA VAL A 55 -22.90 -12.88 -13.77
C VAL A 55 -21.53 -13.46 -14.12
N SER A 56 -21.43 -14.24 -15.19
CA SER A 56 -20.15 -14.80 -15.65
C SER A 56 -19.49 -13.87 -16.66
N LEU A 57 -18.21 -13.55 -16.45
CA LEU A 57 -17.42 -12.75 -17.41
C LEU A 57 -17.36 -13.42 -18.80
N ALA A 58 -17.39 -14.76 -18.84
CA ALA A 58 -17.32 -15.54 -20.07
C ALA A 58 -18.57 -15.42 -20.96
N ASP A 59 -19.70 -14.98 -20.40
CA ASP A 59 -20.95 -14.76 -21.14
C ASP A 59 -20.84 -13.50 -22.03
N TYR A 60 -19.95 -12.57 -21.68
CA TYR A 60 -19.62 -11.37 -22.47
C TYR A 60 -18.33 -11.54 -23.28
N GLY A 61 -17.85 -12.78 -23.46
CA GLY A 61 -16.64 -13.07 -24.22
C GLY A 61 -15.32 -12.87 -23.47
N GLY A 62 -15.35 -12.49 -22.18
CA GLY A 62 -14.15 -12.36 -21.37
C GLY A 62 -13.63 -13.72 -20.93
N ARG A 63 -12.73 -14.28 -21.74
CA ARG A 63 -12.10 -15.60 -21.54
C ARG A 63 -10.59 -15.49 -21.70
N PRO A 64 -9.80 -16.42 -21.14
CA PRO A 64 -8.36 -16.45 -21.36
C PRO A 64 -8.00 -16.45 -22.85
N GLY A 65 -6.97 -15.68 -23.23
CA GLY A 65 -6.43 -15.64 -24.60
C GLY A 65 -7.14 -14.71 -25.59
N VAL A 66 -8.24 -14.03 -25.20
CA VAL A 66 -8.87 -13.03 -26.07
C VAL A 66 -8.12 -11.69 -26.04
N ALA A 67 -8.37 -10.83 -27.02
CA ALA A 67 -7.68 -9.54 -27.13
C ALA A 67 -8.00 -8.60 -25.95
N PRO A 68 -7.07 -7.71 -25.54
CA PRO A 68 -7.26 -6.80 -24.41
C PRO A 68 -8.54 -5.95 -24.47
N ALA A 69 -8.90 -5.44 -25.65
CA ALA A 69 -10.12 -4.65 -25.83
C ALA A 69 -11.40 -5.48 -25.58
N ILE A 70 -11.38 -6.77 -25.90
CA ILE A 70 -12.49 -7.69 -25.62
C ILE A 70 -12.57 -7.95 -24.12
N LEU A 71 -11.44 -8.12 -23.43
CA LEU A 71 -11.40 -8.27 -21.97
C LEU A 71 -12.00 -7.05 -21.27
N ALA A 72 -11.52 -5.85 -21.59
CA ALA A 72 -12.05 -4.62 -21.01
C ALA A 72 -13.56 -4.47 -21.29
N GLY A 73 -13.98 -4.71 -22.54
CA GLY A 73 -15.39 -4.70 -22.94
C GLY A 73 -16.26 -5.70 -22.18
N ALA A 74 -15.75 -6.91 -21.91
CA ALA A 74 -16.45 -7.93 -21.15
C ALA A 74 -16.63 -7.53 -19.68
N PHE A 75 -15.61 -6.94 -19.05
CA PHE A 75 -15.73 -6.41 -17.70
C PHE A 75 -16.77 -5.29 -17.63
N HIS A 76 -16.75 -4.34 -18.57
CA HIS A 76 -17.74 -3.27 -18.63
C HIS A 76 -19.18 -3.81 -18.77
N GLN A 77 -19.40 -4.80 -19.62
CA GLN A 77 -20.71 -5.43 -19.79
C GLN A 77 -21.14 -6.21 -18.53
N GLY A 78 -20.22 -6.94 -17.91
CA GLY A 78 -20.49 -7.66 -16.66
C GLY A 78 -20.87 -6.72 -15.51
N PHE A 79 -20.14 -5.62 -15.32
CA PHE A 79 -20.49 -4.62 -14.31
C PHE A 79 -21.81 -3.92 -14.61
N ALA A 80 -22.10 -3.60 -15.88
CA ALA A 80 -23.37 -3.01 -16.28
C ALA A 80 -24.55 -3.96 -15.99
N ALA A 81 -24.39 -5.25 -16.24
CA ALA A 81 -25.40 -6.26 -15.95
C ALA A 81 -25.65 -6.39 -14.44
N LEU A 82 -24.59 -6.39 -13.62
CA LEU A 82 -24.73 -6.38 -12.16
C LEU A 82 -25.40 -5.10 -11.66
N ALA A 83 -25.03 -3.93 -12.19
CA ALA A 83 -25.67 -2.67 -11.84
C ALA A 83 -27.17 -2.68 -12.16
N ALA A 84 -27.56 -3.20 -13.32
CA ALA A 84 -28.96 -3.36 -13.69
C ALA A 84 -29.72 -4.33 -12.77
N ALA A 85 -29.03 -5.31 -12.18
CA ALA A 85 -29.58 -6.26 -11.21
C ALA A 85 -29.51 -5.75 -9.75
N GLY A 86 -28.99 -4.54 -9.50
CA GLY A 86 -28.83 -3.97 -8.16
C GLY A 86 -27.63 -4.50 -7.37
N GLY A 87 -26.66 -5.14 -8.03
CA GLY A 87 -25.46 -5.72 -7.43
C GLY A 87 -25.34 -7.23 -7.66
N GLY A 88 -24.31 -7.83 -7.08
CA GLY A 88 -24.09 -9.28 -7.08
C GLY A 88 -22.63 -9.66 -7.33
N THR A 89 -22.42 -10.88 -7.82
CA THR A 89 -21.09 -11.43 -8.07
C THR A 89 -20.76 -11.51 -9.56
N LEU A 90 -19.66 -10.90 -9.96
CA LEU A 90 -19.00 -11.13 -11.24
C LEU A 90 -18.06 -12.33 -11.08
N PHE A 91 -18.42 -13.47 -11.66
CA PHE A 91 -17.55 -14.64 -11.71
C PHE A 91 -16.59 -14.55 -12.88
N VAL A 92 -15.29 -14.60 -12.58
CA VAL A 92 -14.20 -14.64 -13.56
C VAL A 92 -13.64 -16.06 -13.58
N PRO A 93 -13.81 -16.82 -14.69
CA PRO A 93 -13.25 -18.16 -14.78
C PRO A 93 -11.74 -18.17 -14.58
N GLY A 94 -11.19 -19.26 -14.04
CA GLY A 94 -9.74 -19.41 -13.91
C GLY A 94 -9.02 -19.34 -15.26
N GLY A 95 -7.82 -18.78 -15.27
CA GLY A 95 -6.97 -18.69 -16.46
C GLY A 95 -6.16 -17.40 -16.55
N LEU A 96 -5.41 -17.25 -17.65
CA LEU A 96 -4.53 -16.11 -17.90
C LEU A 96 -5.24 -15.04 -18.76
N TYR A 97 -5.39 -13.85 -18.19
CA TYR A 97 -6.05 -12.70 -18.82
C TYR A 97 -4.99 -11.63 -19.13
N ASP A 98 -4.51 -11.59 -20.37
CA ASP A 98 -3.46 -10.64 -20.80
C ASP A 98 -4.10 -9.35 -21.35
N PHE A 99 -3.93 -8.26 -20.62
CA PHE A 99 -4.37 -6.91 -21.00
C PHE A 99 -3.35 -6.19 -21.90
N GLY A 100 -2.27 -6.84 -22.30
CA GLY A 100 -1.28 -6.28 -23.20
C GLY A 100 -0.55 -5.07 -22.61
N THR A 101 -0.23 -4.09 -23.46
CA THR A 101 0.46 -2.87 -23.03
C THR A 101 -0.51 -1.92 -22.33
N LEU A 102 -0.19 -1.51 -21.12
CA LEU A 102 -1.00 -0.57 -20.32
C LEU A 102 -0.47 0.85 -20.50
N VAL A 103 -1.09 1.64 -21.38
CA VAL A 103 -0.71 3.05 -21.65
C VAL A 103 -1.65 4.06 -20.99
N ASP A 104 -2.90 3.69 -20.74
CA ASP A 104 -3.93 4.55 -20.18
C ASP A 104 -3.96 4.47 -18.64
N ASP A 105 -4.62 5.44 -17.98
CA ASP A 105 -4.70 5.51 -16.52
C ASP A 105 -5.31 4.26 -15.87
N ALA A 106 -6.21 3.56 -16.58
CA ALA A 106 -6.83 2.32 -16.13
C ALA A 106 -7.19 1.39 -17.30
N ALA A 107 -7.00 0.07 -17.15
CA ALA A 107 -7.50 -0.91 -18.12
C ALA A 107 -9.01 -1.13 -18.00
N VAL A 108 -9.53 -1.13 -16.77
CA VAL A 108 -10.94 -1.29 -16.45
C VAL A 108 -11.36 -0.22 -15.44
N LEU A 109 -12.08 0.80 -15.94
CA LEU A 109 -12.66 1.85 -15.11
C LEU A 109 -14.07 1.47 -14.66
N CYS A 110 -14.30 1.44 -13.35
CA CYS A 110 -15.58 1.15 -12.73
C CYS A 110 -16.07 2.40 -11.99
N ARG A 111 -17.17 3.00 -12.47
CA ARG A 111 -17.80 4.15 -11.82
C ARG A 111 -19.06 3.72 -11.09
N ASP A 112 -19.29 4.28 -9.91
CA ASP A 112 -20.53 4.12 -9.15
C ASP A 112 -20.88 2.65 -8.87
N ALA A 113 -19.85 1.81 -8.67
CA ALA A 113 -20.00 0.39 -8.38
C ALA A 113 -20.59 0.18 -6.98
N ARG A 114 -21.72 -0.55 -6.89
CA ARG A 114 -22.44 -0.78 -5.63
C ARG A 114 -22.78 -2.24 -5.43
N ASP A 115 -22.43 -2.77 -4.26
CA ASP A 115 -22.77 -4.12 -3.82
C ASP A 115 -22.29 -5.19 -4.83
N ILE A 116 -21.02 -5.07 -5.24
CA ILE A 116 -20.39 -5.94 -6.25
C ILE A 116 -19.25 -6.74 -5.63
N ALA A 117 -19.24 -8.04 -5.88
CA ALA A 117 -18.08 -8.91 -5.64
C ALA A 117 -17.50 -9.40 -6.96
N ILE A 118 -16.17 -9.36 -7.10
CA ILE A 118 -15.45 -10.01 -8.20
C ILE A 118 -14.84 -11.31 -7.65
N SER A 119 -15.37 -12.44 -8.09
CA SER A 119 -14.83 -13.77 -7.78
C SER A 119 -13.84 -14.17 -8.86
N ALA A 120 -12.54 -14.08 -8.57
CA ALA A 120 -11.44 -14.28 -9.52
C ALA A 120 -10.46 -15.36 -9.08
N TYR A 121 -10.87 -16.30 -8.23
CA TYR A 121 -10.04 -17.42 -7.79
C TYR A 121 -9.54 -18.25 -8.97
N GLY A 122 -8.21 -18.29 -9.15
CA GLY A 122 -7.55 -18.98 -10.26
C GLY A 122 -7.38 -18.12 -11.52
N ALA A 123 -7.83 -16.87 -11.52
CA ALA A 123 -7.56 -15.91 -12.60
C ALA A 123 -6.28 -15.13 -12.32
N THR A 124 -5.40 -15.06 -13.33
CA THR A 124 -4.21 -14.24 -13.32
C THR A 124 -4.34 -13.14 -14.37
N PHE A 125 -4.36 -11.90 -13.92
CA PHE A 125 -4.39 -10.72 -14.78
C PHE A 125 -2.97 -10.23 -15.05
N VAL A 126 -2.62 -10.11 -16.32
CA VAL A 126 -1.28 -9.72 -16.77
C VAL A 126 -1.36 -8.42 -17.55
N GLY A 127 -0.48 -7.48 -17.23
CA GLY A 127 -0.22 -6.30 -18.03
C GLY A 127 1.26 -6.16 -18.38
N ARG A 128 1.57 -5.20 -19.25
CA ARG A 128 2.93 -4.72 -19.50
C ARG A 128 2.91 -3.20 -19.49
N THR A 129 3.47 -2.59 -18.45
CA THR A 129 3.66 -1.13 -18.48
C THR A 129 4.82 -0.74 -19.38
N PRO A 130 4.65 0.24 -20.28
CA PRO A 130 5.76 0.87 -20.97
C PRO A 130 6.57 1.75 -20.01
N ALA A 131 7.73 2.23 -20.47
CA ALA A 131 8.62 3.04 -19.66
C ALA A 131 7.92 4.28 -19.05
N ARG A 132 8.21 4.54 -17.76
CA ARG A 132 7.72 5.67 -16.93
C ARG A 132 6.19 5.89 -16.95
N SER A 133 5.43 4.86 -16.61
CA SER A 133 3.97 4.96 -16.39
C SER A 133 3.54 4.13 -15.18
N ILE A 134 2.46 4.57 -14.52
CA ILE A 134 1.85 3.86 -13.38
C ILE A 134 0.33 3.71 -13.56
N PRO A 135 -0.10 2.94 -14.56
CA PRO A 135 -1.51 2.68 -14.80
C PRO A 135 -2.10 1.78 -13.71
N ASN A 136 -3.42 1.78 -13.61
CA ASN A 136 -4.17 0.83 -12.80
C ASN A 136 -4.73 -0.29 -13.67
N LEU A 137 -4.82 -1.52 -13.17
CA LEU A 137 -5.60 -2.53 -13.89
C LEU A 137 -7.09 -2.28 -13.70
N PHE A 138 -7.55 -2.34 -12.45
CA PHE A 138 -8.91 -1.96 -12.06
C PHE A 138 -8.89 -0.61 -11.37
N TYR A 139 -9.81 0.28 -11.74
CA TYR A 139 -9.95 1.58 -11.09
C TYR A 139 -11.38 1.82 -10.66
N PHE A 140 -11.62 1.92 -9.36
CA PHE A 140 -12.94 2.18 -8.80
C PHE A 140 -13.06 3.65 -8.41
N PHE A 141 -14.04 4.32 -9.02
CA PHE A 141 -14.35 5.72 -8.78
C PHE A 141 -15.78 5.84 -8.25
N ASN A 142 -15.93 6.35 -7.03
CA ASN A 142 -17.19 6.37 -6.27
C ASN A 142 -17.80 4.97 -6.15
N PHE A 143 -17.68 4.35 -4.98
CA PHE A 143 -18.10 2.96 -4.83
C PHE A 143 -18.72 2.72 -3.45
N TYR A 144 -19.47 1.63 -3.34
CA TYR A 144 -19.98 1.17 -2.07
C TYR A 144 -20.01 -0.35 -2.02
N ASN A 145 -19.44 -0.94 -0.97
CA ASN A 145 -19.49 -2.40 -0.76
C ASN A 145 -18.97 -3.19 -1.99
N VAL A 146 -17.69 -2.98 -2.30
CA VAL A 146 -17.02 -3.66 -3.43
C VAL A 146 -15.96 -4.61 -2.89
N THR A 147 -16.01 -5.87 -3.33
CA THR A 147 -15.02 -6.89 -2.97
C THR A 147 -14.31 -7.42 -4.20
N VAL A 148 -12.97 -7.53 -4.16
CA VAL A 148 -12.15 -8.26 -5.14
C VAL A 148 -11.58 -9.49 -4.43
N ALA A 149 -11.95 -10.70 -4.87
CA ALA A 149 -11.59 -11.94 -4.21
C ALA A 149 -10.76 -12.87 -5.12
N GLY A 150 -9.63 -13.35 -4.62
CA GLY A 150 -8.85 -14.42 -5.26
C GLY A 150 -8.06 -14.05 -6.52
N ALA A 151 -8.01 -12.77 -6.87
CA ALA A 151 -7.31 -12.28 -8.07
C ALA A 151 -5.78 -12.33 -7.91
N SER A 152 -5.09 -12.80 -8.95
CA SER A 152 -3.62 -12.70 -9.07
C SER A 152 -3.22 -11.68 -10.13
N PHE A 153 -2.18 -10.88 -9.88
CA PHE A 153 -1.74 -9.80 -10.77
C PHE A 153 -0.25 -9.86 -11.08
N ILE A 154 0.11 -9.63 -12.35
CA ILE A 154 1.51 -9.55 -12.79
C ILE A 154 1.69 -8.40 -13.78
N ASP A 155 2.75 -7.62 -13.60
CA ASP A 155 3.18 -6.67 -14.61
C ASP A 155 4.57 -7.03 -15.18
N ARG A 156 4.59 -7.38 -16.47
CA ARG A 156 5.80 -7.77 -17.20
C ARG A 156 6.73 -6.59 -17.48
N GLY A 157 6.23 -5.36 -17.35
CA GLY A 157 6.98 -4.12 -17.54
C GLY A 157 7.58 -3.55 -16.26
N PHE A 158 7.27 -4.10 -15.08
CA PHE A 158 7.71 -3.54 -13.81
C PHE A 158 9.23 -3.54 -13.63
N THR A 159 9.70 -2.49 -12.96
CA THR A 159 11.06 -2.38 -12.44
C THR A 159 11.02 -1.93 -10.97
N PRO A 160 11.85 -2.54 -10.11
CA PRO A 160 11.89 -2.18 -8.70
C PRO A 160 12.64 -0.86 -8.42
N TRP A 161 13.37 -0.36 -9.42
CA TRP A 161 14.07 0.90 -9.36
C TRP A 161 13.12 2.08 -9.49
N PHE A 162 13.46 3.20 -8.85
CA PHE A 162 12.62 4.39 -8.80
C PHE A 162 12.65 5.15 -10.13
N ASN A 163 11.98 4.61 -11.15
CA ASN A 163 11.73 5.28 -12.43
C ASN A 163 10.23 5.38 -12.73
N TRP A 164 9.36 5.11 -11.74
CA TRP A 164 7.91 5.20 -11.86
C TRP A 164 7.34 4.37 -13.01
N GLN A 165 7.87 3.16 -13.19
CA GLN A 165 7.42 2.20 -14.20
C GLN A 165 6.87 0.95 -13.51
N GLY A 166 5.56 0.76 -13.63
CA GLY A 166 4.87 -0.47 -13.30
C GLY A 166 3.43 -0.23 -12.89
N MET A 167 2.65 -1.29 -12.70
CA MET A 167 1.20 -1.19 -12.54
C MET A 167 0.74 -1.15 -11.06
N TYR A 168 -0.33 -0.43 -10.75
CA TYR A 168 -1.16 -0.72 -9.56
C TYR A 168 -2.27 -1.71 -9.92
N CYS A 169 -2.47 -2.74 -9.12
CA CYS A 169 -3.48 -3.77 -9.42
C CYS A 169 -4.89 -3.19 -9.29
N VAL A 170 -5.13 -2.44 -8.22
CA VAL A 170 -6.37 -1.72 -7.98
C VAL A 170 -6.09 -0.28 -7.55
N GLY A 171 -6.74 0.68 -8.19
CA GLY A 171 -6.79 2.08 -7.76
C GLY A 171 -8.17 2.48 -7.27
N LEU A 172 -8.22 3.28 -6.20
CA LEU A 172 -9.45 3.82 -5.63
C LEU A 172 -9.47 5.35 -5.66
N GLN A 173 -10.62 5.92 -6.00
CA GLN A 173 -10.86 7.35 -5.88
C GLN A 173 -12.32 7.64 -5.50
N ALA A 174 -12.53 8.71 -4.75
CA ALA A 174 -13.86 9.15 -4.36
C ALA A 174 -13.97 10.68 -4.35
N ASP A 175 -15.05 11.21 -4.93
CA ASP A 175 -15.52 12.59 -4.75
C ASP A 175 -16.92 12.67 -4.10
N ALA A 176 -17.52 11.50 -3.83
CA ALA A 176 -18.72 11.31 -3.02
C ALA A 176 -18.48 10.20 -1.98
N PRO A 177 -19.25 10.14 -0.87
CA PRO A 177 -19.05 9.13 0.18
C PRO A 177 -18.98 7.71 -0.39
N SER A 178 -17.82 7.07 -0.19
CA SER A 178 -17.46 5.75 -0.71
C SER A 178 -16.80 4.95 0.40
N SER A 179 -17.26 3.72 0.58
CA SER A 179 -16.80 2.88 1.68
C SER A 179 -16.94 1.39 1.39
N ARG A 180 -16.37 0.57 2.30
CA ARG A 180 -16.47 -0.89 2.29
C ARG A 180 -15.82 -1.50 1.04
N PHE A 181 -14.60 -1.07 0.73
CA PHE A 181 -13.77 -1.74 -0.26
C PHE A 181 -12.99 -2.88 0.39
N ARG A 182 -12.97 -4.06 -0.24
CA ARG A 182 -12.27 -5.23 0.28
C ARG A 182 -11.47 -5.92 -0.81
N MET A 183 -10.22 -6.26 -0.53
CA MET A 183 -9.46 -7.26 -1.27
C MET A 183 -9.21 -8.46 -0.37
N VAL A 184 -9.52 -9.67 -0.83
CA VAL A 184 -9.39 -10.89 -0.04
C VAL A 184 -8.72 -11.97 -0.87
N ASP A 185 -7.73 -12.66 -0.29
CA ASP A 185 -6.95 -13.71 -0.94
C ASP A 185 -6.33 -13.25 -2.29
N CYS A 186 -6.02 -11.96 -2.44
CA CYS A 186 -5.40 -11.45 -3.66
C CYS A 186 -3.88 -11.65 -3.61
N SER A 187 -3.26 -11.82 -4.78
CA SER A 187 -1.80 -11.83 -4.89
C SER A 187 -1.30 -10.91 -5.99
N ALA A 188 -0.12 -10.30 -5.81
CA ALA A 188 0.51 -9.53 -6.86
C ALA A 188 2.03 -9.77 -6.91
N GLN A 189 2.57 -9.82 -8.11
CA GLN A 189 3.99 -10.01 -8.35
C GLN A 189 4.52 -9.01 -9.36
N ARG A 190 5.68 -8.42 -9.09
CA ARG A 190 6.34 -7.47 -10.00
C ARG A 190 5.37 -6.37 -10.43
N VAL A 191 4.83 -5.66 -9.44
CA VAL A 191 3.91 -4.53 -9.64
C VAL A 191 4.38 -3.33 -8.83
N VAL A 192 3.91 -2.13 -9.18
CA VAL A 192 4.09 -0.97 -8.31
C VAL A 192 3.31 -1.15 -7.01
N GLY A 193 2.10 -1.70 -7.02
CA GLY A 193 1.42 -2.07 -5.78
C GLY A 193 0.13 -2.86 -5.97
N LEU A 194 -0.33 -3.51 -4.89
CA LEU A 194 -1.61 -4.23 -4.89
C LEU A 194 -2.78 -3.24 -4.86
N LEU A 195 -2.69 -2.21 -4.00
CA LEU A 195 -3.71 -1.18 -3.90
C LEU A 195 -3.07 0.23 -3.86
N SER A 196 -3.69 1.18 -4.57
CA SER A 196 -3.49 2.61 -4.39
C SER A 196 -4.79 3.36 -4.15
N THR A 197 -4.71 4.45 -3.38
CA THR A 197 -5.76 5.46 -3.31
C THR A 197 -5.27 6.78 -3.89
N HIS A 198 -6.17 7.51 -4.55
CA HIS A 198 -5.87 8.73 -5.28
C HIS A 198 -6.61 9.96 -4.73
N ASN A 199 -7.10 9.88 -3.50
CA ASN A 199 -7.68 11.02 -2.79
C ASN A 199 -6.58 11.96 -2.26
N ASN A 200 -6.98 13.19 -1.93
CA ASN A 200 -6.10 14.22 -1.38
C ASN A 200 -6.71 14.82 -0.11
N ALA A 201 -6.04 15.81 0.51
CA ALA A 201 -6.52 16.48 1.73
C ALA A 201 -7.99 16.93 1.63
N THR A 202 -8.39 17.49 0.49
CA THR A 202 -9.74 17.99 0.25
C THR A 202 -10.73 16.83 0.13
N THR A 203 -10.40 15.80 -0.65
CA THR A 203 -11.33 14.69 -0.94
C THR A 203 -11.26 13.54 0.06
N ARG A 204 -10.37 13.59 1.06
CA ARG A 204 -10.18 12.48 2.02
C ARG A 204 -11.45 12.04 2.73
N ARG A 205 -12.35 13.00 2.99
CA ARG A 205 -13.65 12.82 3.68
C ARG A 205 -14.66 11.91 2.96
N PHE A 206 -14.28 11.38 1.80
CA PHE A 206 -15.16 10.60 0.93
C PHE A 206 -14.75 9.14 0.83
N LEU A 207 -13.64 8.74 1.46
CA LEU A 207 -13.12 7.39 1.36
C LEU A 207 -12.91 6.82 2.76
N GLU A 208 -13.65 5.77 3.12
CA GLU A 208 -13.60 5.10 4.43
C GLU A 208 -13.61 3.57 4.26
N ASP A 209 -13.28 2.83 5.31
CA ASP A 209 -13.48 1.37 5.41
C ASP A 209 -12.88 0.58 4.24
N VAL A 210 -11.55 0.62 4.13
CA VAL A 210 -10.77 -0.10 3.11
C VAL A 210 -10.01 -1.25 3.78
N SER A 211 -10.25 -2.47 3.31
CA SER A 211 -9.57 -3.67 3.80
C SER A 211 -8.80 -4.39 2.70
N VAL A 212 -7.55 -4.79 2.98
CA VAL A 212 -6.70 -5.52 2.04
C VAL A 212 -6.04 -6.71 2.72
N GLN A 213 -6.38 -7.90 2.25
CA GLN A 213 -5.70 -9.14 2.59
C GLN A 213 -5.07 -9.75 1.34
N GLY A 214 -3.80 -10.12 1.42
CA GLY A 214 -3.14 -10.75 0.29
C GLY A 214 -1.65 -11.02 0.44
N GLU A 215 -1.06 -11.38 -0.70
CA GLU A 215 0.35 -11.68 -0.83
C GLU A 215 1.01 -10.82 -1.92
N VAL A 216 2.14 -10.20 -1.61
CA VAL A 216 2.87 -9.35 -2.58
C VAL A 216 4.32 -9.78 -2.69
N ARG A 217 4.81 -9.93 -3.92
CA ARG A 217 6.16 -10.41 -4.23
C ARG A 217 6.90 -9.51 -5.22
N ASP A 218 8.15 -9.18 -4.91
CA ASP A 218 9.02 -8.41 -5.80
C ASP A 218 8.35 -7.09 -6.25
N THR A 219 7.75 -6.35 -5.30
CA THR A 219 6.95 -5.14 -5.59
C THR A 219 7.55 -3.88 -4.97
N TYR A 220 7.10 -2.72 -5.48
CA TYR A 220 7.42 -1.45 -4.82
C TYR A 220 6.57 -1.27 -3.56
N TYR A 221 5.25 -1.29 -3.70
CA TYR A 221 4.27 -1.15 -2.64
C TYR A 221 3.51 -2.46 -2.41
N GLY A 222 3.09 -2.71 -1.17
CA GLY A 222 1.93 -3.55 -0.89
C GLY A 222 0.67 -2.71 -1.08
N VAL A 223 0.43 -1.82 -0.13
CA VAL A 223 -0.72 -0.89 -0.11
C VAL A 223 -0.24 0.56 0.02
N SER A 224 -0.75 1.44 -0.84
CA SER A 224 -0.63 2.90 -0.75
C SER A 224 -2.00 3.50 -0.44
N ALA A 225 -2.30 3.69 0.85
CA ALA A 225 -3.60 4.08 1.38
C ALA A 225 -3.59 5.55 1.85
N SER A 226 -3.29 6.47 0.93
CA SER A 226 -3.20 7.90 1.23
C SER A 226 -4.57 8.58 1.24
N CYS A 227 -4.80 9.46 2.21
CA CYS A 227 -6.00 10.31 2.30
C CYS A 227 -7.32 9.51 2.34
N ILE A 228 -7.35 8.46 3.17
CA ILE A 228 -8.57 7.78 3.60
C ILE A 228 -9.00 8.43 4.91
N GLN A 229 -10.28 8.75 5.07
CA GLN A 229 -10.78 9.40 6.27
C GLN A 229 -10.57 8.55 7.52
N ARG A 230 -10.96 7.27 7.49
CA ARG A 230 -10.75 6.29 8.58
C ARG A 230 -11.01 4.85 8.12
N GLY A 231 -10.65 3.89 8.98
CA GLY A 231 -11.04 2.50 8.81
C GLY A 231 -10.19 1.80 7.76
N VAL A 232 -8.93 1.53 8.09
CA VAL A 232 -8.01 0.80 7.19
C VAL A 232 -7.54 -0.48 7.86
N ASP A 233 -7.81 -1.62 7.25
CA ASP A 233 -7.33 -2.92 7.74
C ASP A 233 -6.46 -3.61 6.68
N VAL A 234 -5.23 -3.97 7.04
CA VAL A 234 -4.27 -4.56 6.10
C VAL A 234 -3.65 -5.80 6.74
N ASP A 235 -3.70 -6.94 6.04
CA ASP A 235 -2.99 -8.17 6.39
C ASP A 235 -2.23 -8.70 5.16
N LEU A 236 -0.92 -8.48 5.13
CA LEU A 236 -0.08 -8.84 4.00
C LEU A 236 1.01 -9.83 4.36
N THR A 237 1.21 -10.80 3.46
CA THR A 237 2.48 -11.52 3.36
C THR A 237 3.31 -10.93 2.23
N CYS A 238 4.56 -10.57 2.53
CA CYS A 238 5.43 -9.83 1.64
C CYS A 238 6.74 -10.59 1.41
N HIS A 239 7.15 -10.67 0.15
CA HIS A 239 8.47 -11.16 -0.24
C HIS A 239 9.15 -10.10 -1.10
N ASN A 240 10.33 -9.62 -0.70
CA ASN A 240 11.07 -8.61 -1.48
C ASN A 240 10.19 -7.39 -1.84
N VAL A 241 9.71 -6.68 -0.82
CA VAL A 241 8.83 -5.51 -1.01
C VAL A 241 9.51 -4.27 -0.48
N ARG A 242 9.54 -3.17 -1.26
CA ARG A 242 10.20 -1.93 -0.84
C ARG A 242 9.45 -1.23 0.28
N ARG A 243 8.13 -1.13 0.19
CA ARG A 243 7.22 -0.60 1.23
C ARG A 243 5.95 -1.44 1.29
N ALA A 244 5.76 -2.24 2.32
CA ALA A 244 4.53 -3.03 2.45
C ALA A 244 3.31 -2.12 2.61
N PHE A 245 3.48 -1.00 3.31
CA PHE A 245 2.40 -0.06 3.56
C PHE A 245 2.92 1.39 3.60
N ILE A 246 2.18 2.29 2.97
CA ILE A 246 2.33 3.73 3.15
C ILE A 246 0.96 4.40 3.20
N ALA A 247 0.76 5.31 4.14
CA ALA A 247 -0.43 6.13 4.18
C ALA A 247 -0.13 7.54 4.69
N TYR A 248 -0.85 8.50 4.13
CA TYR A 248 -0.92 9.87 4.64
C TYR A 248 -2.23 10.06 5.39
N ALA A 249 -2.16 10.71 6.55
CA ALA A 249 -3.32 11.09 7.37
C ALA A 249 -4.21 9.91 7.79
N LEU A 250 -3.58 8.81 8.25
CA LEU A 250 -4.25 7.57 8.58
C LEU A 250 -4.98 7.62 9.93
N GLN A 251 -6.26 7.27 9.97
CA GLN A 251 -7.04 7.20 11.21
C GLN A 251 -7.73 5.85 11.35
N ASP A 252 -7.83 5.34 12.58
CA ASP A 252 -8.51 4.09 12.95
C ASP A 252 -8.06 2.92 12.06
N ALA A 253 -6.81 2.49 12.21
CA ALA A 253 -6.19 1.53 11.32
C ALA A 253 -5.51 0.35 12.02
N ARG A 254 -5.55 -0.80 11.35
CA ARG A 254 -4.83 -2.03 11.73
C ARG A 254 -3.98 -2.48 10.55
N ILE A 255 -2.70 -2.68 10.79
CA ILE A 255 -1.73 -3.07 9.76
C ILE A 255 -0.94 -4.25 10.29
N ALA A 256 -1.04 -5.40 9.62
CA ALA A 256 -0.29 -6.61 9.88
C ALA A 256 0.54 -6.98 8.63
N VAL A 257 1.85 -7.13 8.80
CA VAL A 257 2.78 -7.46 7.72
C VAL A 257 3.70 -8.59 8.17
N ARG A 258 3.79 -9.63 7.34
CA ARG A 258 4.81 -10.69 7.45
C ARG A 258 5.77 -10.53 6.29
N LEU A 259 7.04 -10.26 6.54
CA LEU A 259 8.04 -9.94 5.52
C LEU A 259 9.19 -10.94 5.52
N ALA A 260 9.54 -11.42 4.33
CA ALA A 260 10.81 -12.08 4.06
C ALA A 260 11.57 -11.37 2.93
N THR A 261 12.88 -11.16 3.09
CA THR A 261 13.70 -10.39 2.14
C THR A 261 15.03 -11.06 1.84
N THR A 262 15.52 -10.86 0.61
CA THR A 262 16.87 -11.24 0.16
C THR A 262 17.78 -10.01 0.03
N LEU A 263 19.10 -10.23 0.06
CA LEU A 263 20.11 -9.14 0.06
C LEU A 263 20.12 -8.31 -1.23
N ASP A 264 19.73 -8.92 -2.36
CA ASP A 264 19.85 -8.30 -3.68
C ASP A 264 18.63 -7.43 -4.05
N TRP A 265 17.62 -7.34 -3.17
CA TRP A 265 16.44 -6.54 -3.44
C TRP A 265 16.61 -5.08 -2.98
N PRO A 266 16.23 -4.07 -3.80
CA PRO A 266 16.34 -2.69 -3.38
C PRO A 266 15.49 -2.36 -2.16
N GLY A 267 16.08 -1.61 -1.25
CA GLY A 267 15.46 -1.13 -0.03
C GLY A 267 14.54 0.09 -0.17
N SER A 268 13.94 0.49 0.95
CA SER A 268 13.35 1.82 1.15
C SER A 268 13.73 2.37 2.52
N ASN A 269 13.42 3.63 2.82
CA ASN A 269 13.66 4.23 4.14
C ASN A 269 12.74 3.66 5.25
N GLY A 270 11.58 3.11 4.89
CA GLY A 270 10.64 2.46 5.81
C GLY A 270 9.83 1.35 5.14
N LEU A 271 9.59 0.23 5.83
CA LEU A 271 8.69 -0.84 5.35
C LEU A 271 7.22 -0.41 5.48
N VAL A 272 6.81 0.01 6.68
CA VAL A 272 5.52 0.62 7.00
C VAL A 272 5.77 2.10 7.29
N ALA A 273 5.27 2.98 6.44
CA ALA A 273 5.41 4.43 6.60
C ALA A 273 4.07 5.07 6.98
N LEU A 274 3.99 5.57 8.21
CA LEU A 274 2.89 6.38 8.69
C LEU A 274 3.26 7.85 8.45
N VAL A 275 2.56 8.51 7.54
CA VAL A 275 2.92 9.85 7.10
C VAL A 275 1.90 10.88 7.55
N SER A 276 2.39 11.98 8.12
CA SER A 276 1.58 13.17 8.35
C SER A 276 2.21 14.32 7.59
N GLY A 277 1.48 14.85 6.61
CA GLY A 277 1.86 16.04 5.83
C GLY A 277 1.69 17.35 6.59
N GLY A 278 1.03 17.28 7.74
CA GLY A 278 0.57 18.41 8.53
C GLY A 278 -0.91 18.27 8.91
N ALA A 279 -1.41 19.15 9.78
CA ALA A 279 -2.79 19.11 10.26
C ALA A 279 -3.82 19.28 9.13
N HIS A 280 -3.51 20.06 8.09
CA HIS A 280 -4.39 20.24 6.94
C HIS A 280 -4.59 18.96 6.12
N LEU A 281 -3.51 18.21 5.86
CA LEU A 281 -3.62 16.91 5.20
C LEU A 281 -4.33 15.90 6.11
N GLY A 282 -4.02 15.99 7.40
CA GLY A 282 -4.54 15.16 8.47
C GLY A 282 -3.46 14.56 9.34
N ASN A 283 -3.87 14.26 10.57
CA ASN A 283 -3.05 13.58 11.57
C ASN A 283 -3.05 12.06 11.34
N VAL A 284 -2.13 11.38 12.04
CA VAL A 284 -2.13 9.92 12.17
C VAL A 284 -2.63 9.57 13.57
N GLU A 285 -3.75 8.87 13.68
CA GLU A 285 -4.45 8.67 14.96
C GLU A 285 -5.03 7.25 15.09
N ASN A 286 -4.97 6.66 16.29
CA ASN A 286 -5.57 5.34 16.57
C ASN A 286 -5.09 4.24 15.62
N VAL A 287 -3.78 4.04 15.51
CA VAL A 287 -3.18 3.09 14.57
C VAL A 287 -2.52 1.92 15.32
N ARG A 288 -2.72 0.70 14.82
CA ARG A 288 -2.01 -0.50 15.28
C ARG A 288 -1.19 -1.09 14.15
N VAL A 289 0.10 -1.30 14.37
CA VAL A 289 1.03 -1.87 13.41
C VAL A 289 1.67 -3.12 14.02
N SER A 290 1.70 -4.21 13.26
CA SER A 290 2.42 -5.45 13.61
C SER A 290 3.25 -5.89 12.41
N VAL A 291 4.56 -6.00 12.61
CA VAL A 291 5.51 -6.46 11.58
C VAL A 291 6.25 -7.67 12.11
N ASP A 292 6.15 -8.80 11.41
CA ASP A 292 7.04 -9.94 11.58
C ASP A 292 8.02 -9.96 10.40
N VAL A 293 9.32 -9.90 10.67
CA VAL A 293 10.35 -9.83 9.62
C VAL A 293 11.47 -10.86 9.78
N THR A 294 11.88 -11.42 8.65
CA THR A 294 13.05 -12.30 8.53
C THR A 294 13.88 -12.01 7.28
N GLY A 295 15.15 -12.42 7.27
CA GLY A 295 16.03 -12.36 6.11
C GLY A 295 16.97 -11.15 6.09
N ALA A 296 17.12 -10.54 4.92
CA ALA A 296 18.06 -9.44 4.70
C ALA A 296 17.47 -8.09 5.13
N SER A 297 18.26 -7.29 5.84
CA SER A 297 17.84 -5.97 6.27
C SER A 297 17.99 -4.96 5.13
N ILE A 298 16.93 -4.79 4.32
CA ILE A 298 16.92 -3.87 3.17
C ILE A 298 16.21 -2.53 3.47
N HIS A 299 15.50 -2.39 4.59
CA HIS A 299 14.76 -1.16 4.93
C HIS A 299 15.49 -0.31 5.95
N GLY A 300 15.59 1.00 5.79
CA GLY A 300 16.18 1.90 6.81
C GLY A 300 15.48 1.79 8.17
N SER A 301 14.18 1.51 8.15
CA SER A 301 13.34 1.20 9.31
C SER A 301 12.20 0.25 8.97
N TYR A 302 11.61 -0.42 9.97
CA TYR A 302 10.43 -1.28 9.76
C TYR A 302 9.12 -0.52 9.98
N VAL A 303 9.07 0.34 10.98
CA VAL A 303 7.97 1.30 11.17
C VAL A 303 8.55 2.71 11.20
N HIS A 304 8.09 3.53 10.26
CA HIS A 304 8.57 4.88 10.03
C HIS A 304 7.47 5.88 10.35
N PHE A 305 7.67 6.65 11.42
CA PHE A 305 6.84 7.78 11.82
C PHE A 305 7.35 9.03 11.11
N TYR A 306 6.72 9.35 9.98
CA TYR A 306 7.24 10.31 9.02
C TYR A 306 6.42 11.60 8.99
N HIS A 307 6.94 12.66 9.60
CA HIS A 307 6.42 13.98 9.33
C HIS A 307 7.00 14.49 8.00
N GLN A 308 6.14 14.79 7.04
CA GLN A 308 6.57 15.32 5.75
C GLN A 308 5.99 16.72 5.52
N GLY A 309 6.75 17.57 4.85
CA GLY A 309 6.29 18.86 4.37
C GLY A 309 6.41 20.01 5.38
N PRO A 310 6.19 21.25 4.91
CA PRO A 310 6.58 22.47 5.63
C PRO A 310 5.61 22.86 6.75
N GLU A 311 4.42 22.27 6.80
CA GLU A 311 3.39 22.67 7.77
C GLU A 311 3.89 22.47 9.21
N ARG A 312 3.66 23.47 10.07
CA ARG A 312 4.17 23.46 11.45
C ARG A 312 3.35 22.57 12.39
N LEU A 313 2.06 22.43 12.10
CA LEU A 313 1.12 21.64 12.89
C LEU A 313 0.97 20.25 12.27
N GLY A 314 0.63 19.28 13.12
CA GLY A 314 0.49 17.88 12.75
C GLY A 314 0.77 17.00 13.95
N VAL A 315 -0.01 15.94 14.09
CA VAL A 315 0.05 15.04 15.23
C VAL A 315 0.10 13.60 14.73
N MET A 316 0.95 12.80 15.37
CA MET A 316 0.81 11.36 15.40
C MET A 316 0.53 10.93 16.83
N ARG A 317 -0.62 10.30 17.07
CA ARG A 317 -1.00 9.89 18.42
C ARG A 317 -1.79 8.60 18.52
N ASP A 318 -1.76 8.00 19.70
CA ASP A 318 -2.52 6.79 20.00
C ASP A 318 -2.13 5.65 19.03
N ILE A 319 -0.82 5.39 18.96
CA ILE A 319 -0.25 4.40 18.03
C ILE A 319 0.39 3.27 18.82
N ASP A 320 0.08 2.03 18.46
CA ASP A 320 0.76 0.83 18.95
C ASP A 320 1.52 0.20 17.78
N ALA A 321 2.85 0.07 17.89
CA ALA A 321 3.68 -0.49 16.84
C ALA A 321 4.56 -1.61 17.38
N THR A 322 4.33 -2.82 16.86
CA THR A 322 5.08 -4.03 17.19
C THR A 322 5.97 -4.45 16.02
N VAL A 323 7.26 -4.69 16.28
CA VAL A 323 8.19 -5.27 15.31
C VAL A 323 8.87 -6.51 15.91
N ASN A 324 8.62 -7.67 15.33
CA ASN A 324 9.29 -8.92 15.66
C ASN A 324 10.31 -9.25 14.56
N ALA A 325 11.59 -9.17 14.89
CA ALA A 325 12.68 -9.46 13.98
C ALA A 325 13.31 -10.83 14.32
N VAL A 326 13.30 -11.74 13.35
CA VAL A 326 13.86 -13.09 13.50
C VAL A 326 14.97 -13.28 12.47
N HIS A 327 16.20 -13.47 12.93
CA HIS A 327 17.37 -13.75 12.09
C HIS A 327 17.62 -12.65 11.05
N LEU A 328 17.34 -11.40 11.41
CA LEU A 328 17.48 -10.26 10.54
C LEU A 328 18.94 -9.84 10.38
N ARG A 329 19.44 -9.77 9.14
CA ARG A 329 20.85 -9.50 8.84
C ARG A 329 21.06 -8.07 8.34
N GLY A 330 21.65 -7.21 9.17
CA GLY A 330 22.08 -5.85 8.80
C GLY A 330 21.84 -4.83 9.92
N ALA A 331 22.21 -3.57 9.66
CA ALA A 331 22.34 -2.51 10.66
C ALA A 331 21.20 -1.47 10.61
N ASN A 332 19.95 -1.91 10.47
CA ASN A 332 18.81 -1.00 10.29
C ASN A 332 18.04 -0.70 11.58
N SER A 333 17.11 0.23 11.52
CA SER A 333 16.30 0.60 12.69
C SER A 333 15.02 -0.25 12.80
N LEU A 334 14.54 -0.57 14.00
CA LEU A 334 13.17 -1.10 14.11
C LEU A 334 12.15 0.03 13.88
N PHE A 335 12.35 1.13 14.60
CA PHE A 335 11.50 2.31 14.56
C PHE A 335 12.30 3.55 14.13
N SER A 336 11.73 4.40 13.28
CA SER A 336 12.31 5.70 12.96
C SER A 336 11.32 6.85 13.13
N PHE A 337 11.83 7.99 13.58
CA PHE A 337 11.11 9.25 13.71
C PHE A 337 11.89 10.35 13.00
N ASP A 338 11.25 10.99 12.03
CA ASP A 338 11.81 12.14 11.33
C ASP A 338 10.75 13.16 10.87
N HIS A 339 11.23 14.36 10.61
CA HIS A 339 10.51 15.44 9.94
C HIS A 339 11.33 15.90 8.75
N GLU A 340 10.85 15.64 7.54
CA GLU A 340 11.49 16.07 6.31
C GLU A 340 10.72 17.22 5.64
N THR A 341 11.48 18.25 5.22
CA THR A 341 11.00 19.31 4.32
C THR A 341 11.86 19.35 3.06
N ASP A 342 13.08 19.87 3.18
CA ASP A 342 14.11 19.94 2.14
C ASP A 342 15.34 19.12 2.58
N GLY A 343 15.05 17.97 3.21
CA GLY A 343 15.96 17.19 4.02
C GLY A 343 15.44 17.01 5.45
N VAL A 344 16.04 16.04 6.15
CA VAL A 344 15.65 15.67 7.52
C VAL A 344 16.06 16.75 8.51
N ARG A 345 15.08 17.30 9.24
CA ARG A 345 15.29 18.35 10.24
C ARG A 345 15.68 17.75 11.58
N ARG A 346 16.61 18.39 12.31
CA ARG A 346 16.95 17.95 13.67
C ARG A 346 15.86 18.19 14.71
N ARG A 347 14.99 19.18 14.49
CA ARG A 347 13.90 19.56 15.38
C ARG A 347 12.59 19.78 14.62
N THR A 348 11.47 19.54 15.28
CA THR A 348 10.13 19.73 14.74
C THR A 348 9.18 20.31 15.80
N SER A 349 8.21 21.12 15.37
CA SER A 349 7.10 21.56 16.22
C SER A 349 5.91 20.60 16.20
N ARG A 350 5.98 19.52 15.41
CA ARG A 350 4.92 18.53 15.29
C ARG A 350 5.01 17.49 16.39
N THR A 351 3.88 16.88 16.72
CA THR A 351 3.72 16.12 17.96
C THR A 351 3.78 14.61 17.74
N TRP A 352 4.60 13.94 18.55
CA TRP A 352 4.61 12.49 18.73
C TRP A 352 4.05 12.18 20.12
N ASP A 353 2.85 11.59 20.23
CA ASP A 353 2.19 11.47 21.54
C ASP A 353 1.46 10.14 21.74
N ARG A 354 1.56 9.55 22.94
CA ARG A 354 1.03 8.23 23.26
C ARG A 354 1.32 7.18 22.17
N ILE A 355 2.57 7.13 21.74
CA ILE A 355 3.06 6.10 20.80
C ILE A 355 3.73 5.01 21.62
N ALA A 356 3.29 3.76 21.48
CA ALA A 356 3.85 2.61 22.15
C ALA A 356 4.62 1.72 21.16
N LEU A 357 5.86 1.39 21.52
CA LEU A 357 6.79 0.64 20.69
C LEU A 357 7.11 -0.70 21.36
N HIS A 358 6.78 -1.78 20.66
CA HIS A 358 6.84 -3.16 21.12
C HIS A 358 7.69 -4.01 20.18
N GLY A 359 8.20 -5.13 20.68
CA GLY A 359 8.89 -6.04 19.78
C GLY A 359 9.75 -7.10 20.44
N LYS A 360 10.24 -7.99 19.58
CA LYS A 360 11.13 -9.09 19.93
C LYS A 360 12.22 -9.22 18.88
N ILE A 361 13.46 -9.39 19.33
CA ILE A 361 14.60 -9.70 18.46
C ILE A 361 15.05 -11.14 18.78
N VAL A 362 15.15 -11.98 17.75
CA VAL A 362 15.67 -13.35 17.85
C VAL A 362 16.86 -13.50 16.91
N GLY A 363 18.02 -13.83 17.46
CA GLY A 363 19.29 -13.92 16.73
C GLY A 363 20.10 -12.63 16.77
N PRO A 364 21.23 -12.56 16.03
CA PRO A 364 22.09 -11.38 16.01
C PRO A 364 21.36 -10.14 15.48
N PHE A 365 21.56 -9.00 16.14
CA PHE A 365 21.04 -7.71 15.71
C PHE A 365 22.11 -6.64 15.89
N THR A 366 22.49 -5.99 14.79
CA THR A 366 23.53 -4.94 14.77
C THR A 366 22.96 -3.56 14.45
N GLY A 367 21.63 -3.47 14.38
CA GLY A 367 20.89 -2.25 14.08
C GLY A 367 20.57 -1.42 15.32
N LYS A 368 19.64 -0.47 15.15
CA LYS A 368 19.13 0.38 16.25
C LYS A 368 17.69 0.00 16.56
N VAL A 369 17.32 0.01 17.84
CA VAL A 369 15.91 -0.13 18.20
C VAL A 369 15.12 1.09 17.71
N VAL A 370 15.61 2.29 18.04
CA VAL A 370 15.01 3.57 17.63
C VAL A 370 16.06 4.43 16.93
N SER A 371 15.69 4.99 15.79
CA SER A 371 16.39 6.12 15.18
C SER A 371 15.50 7.36 15.28
N ASN A 372 15.97 8.39 16.00
CA ASN A 372 15.22 9.62 16.17
C ASN A 372 16.01 10.80 15.60
N ALA A 373 15.84 11.06 14.31
CA ALA A 373 16.54 12.13 13.63
C ALA A 373 15.93 13.52 13.91
N SER A 374 14.66 13.56 14.34
CA SER A 374 13.91 14.79 14.57
C SER A 374 13.26 14.83 15.94
N VAL A 375 13.84 15.60 16.86
CA VAL A 375 13.28 15.79 18.20
C VAL A 375 12.10 16.76 18.16
N SER A 376 10.98 16.38 18.76
CA SER A 376 9.81 17.26 18.87
C SER A 376 9.98 18.25 20.01
N ASP A 377 9.59 19.49 19.74
CA ASP A 377 9.51 20.59 20.71
C ASP A 377 8.14 20.67 21.38
N ALA A 378 7.16 19.96 20.81
CA ALA A 378 5.81 19.89 21.34
C ALA A 378 5.74 18.83 22.46
N PRO A 379 4.85 19.03 23.46
CA PRO A 379 4.62 18.02 24.48
C PRO A 379 4.08 16.74 23.85
N GLY A 380 4.60 15.59 24.28
CA GLY A 380 4.17 14.28 23.83
C GLY A 380 5.00 13.18 24.47
N THR A 381 4.51 11.95 24.41
CA THR A 381 5.20 10.79 24.99
C THR A 381 5.31 9.63 24.02
N VAL A 382 6.52 9.06 23.91
CA VAL A 382 6.76 7.77 23.22
C VAL A 382 7.19 6.75 24.27
N TYR A 383 6.46 5.65 24.36
CA TYR A 383 6.70 4.55 25.29
C TYR A 383 7.48 3.44 24.57
N LEU A 384 8.65 3.08 25.10
CA LEU A 384 9.43 1.93 24.63
C LEU A 384 9.28 0.77 25.61
N ASP A 385 8.96 -0.41 25.08
CA ASP A 385 8.93 -1.64 25.88
C ASP A 385 10.28 -1.95 26.51
N ARG A 386 10.24 -2.49 27.72
CA ARG A 386 11.42 -2.77 28.54
C ARG A 386 12.45 -3.67 27.85
N ASN A 387 11.99 -4.70 27.13
CA ASN A 387 12.85 -5.64 26.42
C ASN A 387 13.64 -4.95 25.30
N LEU A 388 12.98 -4.05 24.57
CA LEU A 388 13.63 -3.23 23.55
C LEU A 388 14.54 -2.18 24.17
N ALA A 389 14.14 -1.58 25.30
CA ALA A 389 14.94 -0.60 26.02
C ALA A 389 16.23 -1.17 26.63
N ALA A 390 16.32 -2.49 26.85
CA ALA A 390 17.56 -3.14 27.27
C ALA A 390 18.57 -3.27 26.11
N LEU A 391 18.09 -3.22 24.87
CA LEU A 391 18.90 -3.29 23.64
C LEU A 391 19.18 -1.90 23.05
N ALA A 392 18.49 -0.87 23.51
CA ALA A 392 18.67 0.50 23.05
C ALA A 392 19.80 1.20 23.84
N ASP A 393 20.57 2.05 23.16
CA ASP A 393 21.42 3.05 23.81
C ASP A 393 20.53 4.08 24.53
N ARG A 394 20.34 3.87 25.83
CA ARG A 394 19.40 4.65 26.65
C ARG A 394 19.80 6.11 26.78
N ASP A 395 21.10 6.39 26.75
CA ASP A 395 21.63 7.75 26.90
C ASP A 395 21.42 8.59 25.63
N GLY A 396 21.13 7.94 24.49
CA GLY A 396 20.82 8.57 23.21
C GLY A 396 19.33 8.82 22.94
N LEU A 397 18.41 8.41 23.84
CA LEU A 397 16.96 8.62 23.63
C LEU A 397 16.56 10.06 23.95
N ALA A 398 15.70 10.64 23.11
CA ALA A 398 15.23 12.01 23.31
C ALA A 398 14.35 12.16 24.57
N PRO A 399 14.25 13.37 25.15
CA PRO A 399 13.56 13.58 26.43
C PRO A 399 12.07 13.23 26.46
N ASN A 400 11.42 13.08 25.31
CA ASN A 400 10.02 12.66 25.18
C ASN A 400 9.84 11.12 25.16
N PHE A 401 10.92 10.36 25.12
CA PHE A 401 10.89 8.90 25.24
C PHE A 401 10.83 8.48 26.71
N ARG A 402 9.99 7.49 27.00
CA ARG A 402 9.78 6.89 28.32
C ARG A 402 9.90 5.38 28.17
N VAL A 403 10.61 4.73 29.07
CA VAL A 403 10.61 3.27 29.15
C VAL A 403 9.41 2.86 30.00
N ARG A 404 8.59 1.91 29.52
CA ARG A 404 7.47 1.40 30.32
C ARG A 404 7.99 0.75 31.61
N PRO A 405 7.40 1.06 32.80
CA PRO A 405 7.71 0.34 34.03
C PRO A 405 7.28 -1.14 33.95
N PRO A 406 7.80 -2.01 34.84
CA PRO A 406 7.58 -3.46 34.82
C PRO A 406 6.11 -3.90 34.81
#